data_AF-A0A7K3MMY1-F1
#
_entry.id   AF-A0A7K3MMY1-F1
#
_cell.length_a   1.000
_cell.length_b   1.000
_cell.length_c   1.000
_cell.angle_alpha   90.00
_cell.angle_beta   90.00
_cell.angle_gamma   90.00
#
_symmetry.space_group_name_H-M   'P 1'
#
loop_
_entity.id
_entity.type
_entity.pdbx_description
1 polymer ?
#
loop_
_entity_poly.entity_id
_entity_poly.type
_entity_poly.pdbx_seq_one_letter_code
_entity_poly.pdbx_strand_id
1 'polypeptide(L)'
;MNGLDFIKSKQQSWAKRKGFNVVGGTIPNRGEANYLPNLTDNLFEPLSKGNLLSYQKGDGNETKDSKTRLAKMKALHSSSAIVVNLFQYWQGKDVCPILNACKLTSRTTKVGYLIKNVGSVSPEKIPIIPSPLNYEIKFEEQFEISEDKSQFPHSPNIDVVIYTPLSTIGIESKFTEPYSSRKHGGLKQKYVENPSFWNGLPNLHELAKEISPNDTKFQYLDVAQLIKHILGLKKHSDKYNSNLVQKHHFVEGKRNLILKRNFHLLYLWYDVIGKEGSKHRKEIEQFAEIAKKDNIKFSHITYQEVIARLSKEFYDNNEAYCDYLTDRYL
;
A
#
# COMPACT_ATOMS: atom_id res chain seq x y z
N MET A 1 -10.95 22.98 11.30
CA MET A 1 -9.88 21.96 11.47
C MET A 1 -9.55 21.43 10.08
N ASN A 2 -8.29 21.45 9.66
CA ASN A 2 -7.87 20.79 8.41
C ASN A 2 -7.73 19.27 8.64
N GLY A 3 -7.54 18.49 7.57
CA GLY A 3 -7.44 17.04 7.60
C GLY A 3 -6.25 16.54 8.43
N LEU A 4 -5.11 17.23 8.39
CA LEU A 4 -3.93 16.90 9.18
C LEU A 4 -4.22 17.01 10.69
N ASP A 5 -4.81 18.13 11.11
CA ASP A 5 -5.15 18.40 12.50
C ASP A 5 -6.23 17.42 13.00
N PHE A 6 -7.17 17.04 12.12
CA PHE A 6 -8.16 16.01 12.42
C PHE A 6 -7.50 14.67 12.74
N ILE A 7 -6.58 14.21 11.88
CA ILE A 7 -5.87 12.94 12.11
C ILE A 7 -5.05 13.01 13.40
N LYS A 8 -4.28 14.08 13.61
CA LYS A 8 -3.48 14.26 14.82
C LYS A 8 -4.33 14.23 16.08
N SER A 9 -5.42 14.99 16.11
CA SER A 9 -6.34 15.04 17.25
C SER A 9 -6.91 13.65 17.60
N LYS A 10 -7.28 12.87 16.58
CA LYS A 10 -7.75 11.50 16.78
C LYS A 10 -6.68 10.59 17.38
N GLN A 11 -5.45 10.65 16.84
CA GLN A 11 -4.35 9.82 17.35
C GLN A 11 -3.87 10.25 18.75
N GLN A 12 -3.88 11.55 19.06
CA GLN A 12 -3.63 12.07 20.41
C GLN A 12 -4.70 11.60 21.40
N SER A 13 -5.97 11.60 20.98
CA SER A 13 -7.07 11.09 21.80
C SER A 13 -6.91 9.60 22.10
N TRP A 14 -6.50 8.79 21.12
CA TRP A 14 -6.15 7.39 21.33
C TRP A 14 -4.99 7.23 22.34
N ALA A 15 -3.89 7.96 22.16
CA ALA A 15 -2.75 7.90 23.07
C ALA A 15 -3.14 8.26 24.51
N LYS A 16 -3.99 9.28 24.69
CA LYS A 16 -4.54 9.66 25.99
C LYS A 16 -5.40 8.55 26.62
N ARG A 17 -6.27 7.89 25.84
CA ARG A 17 -7.08 6.74 26.34
C ARG A 17 -6.22 5.56 26.78
N LYS A 18 -5.07 5.36 26.15
CA LYS A 18 -4.08 4.33 26.54
C LYS A 18 -3.18 4.76 27.70
N GLY A 19 -3.27 6.00 28.17
CA GLY A 19 -2.42 6.52 29.24
C GLY A 19 -0.98 6.80 28.81
N PHE A 20 -0.72 6.95 27.50
CA PHE A 20 0.62 7.24 27.00
C PHE A 20 1.00 8.71 27.23
N ASN A 21 2.25 8.92 27.64
CA ASN A 21 2.85 10.25 27.69
C ASN A 21 3.44 10.59 26.32
N VAL A 22 2.89 11.62 25.66
CA VAL A 22 3.34 12.07 24.34
C VAL A 22 4.40 13.15 24.45
N VAL A 23 5.40 13.10 23.57
CA VAL A 23 6.53 14.04 23.53
C VAL A 23 6.65 14.71 22.16
N GLY A 24 7.39 15.82 22.12
CA GLY A 24 7.80 16.50 20.90
C GLY A 24 8.82 15.69 20.10
N GLY A 25 8.73 15.74 18.78
CA GLY A 25 9.57 14.94 17.88
C GLY A 25 11.03 15.42 17.75
N THR A 26 11.41 16.53 18.39
CA THR A 26 12.77 17.08 18.40
C THR A 26 13.41 16.88 19.77
N ILE A 27 14.67 16.44 19.80
CA ILE A 27 15.43 16.25 21.05
C ILE A 27 15.94 17.63 21.52
N PRO A 28 15.81 18.02 22.81
CA PRO A 28 15.47 17.19 23.96
C PRO A 28 13.98 16.95 24.24
N ASN A 29 13.06 17.76 23.71
CA ASN A 29 11.59 17.56 23.71
C ASN A 29 10.94 18.86 23.19
N ARG A 30 11.04 19.14 21.89
CA ARG A 30 10.54 20.37 21.27
C ARG A 30 9.54 20.08 20.15
N GLY A 31 8.66 21.05 19.92
CA GLY A 31 7.59 20.98 18.93
C GLY A 31 6.31 20.39 19.50
N GLU A 32 5.36 20.12 18.62
CA GLU A 32 4.06 19.55 18.99
C GLU A 32 4.20 18.14 19.57
N ALA A 33 3.54 17.88 20.70
CA ALA A 33 3.59 16.59 21.39
C ALA A 33 2.77 15.53 20.63
N ASN A 34 3.46 14.74 19.82
CA ASN A 34 2.86 13.81 18.87
C ASN A 34 3.68 12.52 18.68
N TYR A 35 4.65 12.29 19.55
CA TYR A 35 5.55 11.15 19.48
C TYR A 35 5.45 10.32 20.76
N LEU A 36 5.59 9.01 20.63
CA LEU A 36 5.78 8.11 21.76
C LEU A 36 7.29 7.93 22.02
N PRO A 37 7.72 7.80 23.29
CA PRO A 37 9.13 7.58 23.61
C PRO A 37 9.67 6.27 23.00
N ASN A 38 8.87 5.20 23.04
CA ASN A 38 9.22 3.90 22.50
C ASN A 38 8.46 3.61 21.21
N LEU A 39 9.15 2.99 20.25
CA LEU A 39 8.56 2.60 18.97
C LEU A 39 7.53 1.48 19.14
N THR A 40 7.77 0.54 20.06
CA THR A 40 6.87 -0.60 20.33
C THR A 40 5.49 -0.15 20.81
N ASP A 41 5.41 0.95 21.56
CA ASP A 41 4.14 1.51 22.04
C ASP A 41 3.26 2.02 20.88
N ASN A 42 3.90 2.32 19.74
CA ASN A 42 3.24 2.76 18.53
C ASN A 42 2.91 1.61 17.56
N LEU A 43 3.04 0.35 17.96
CA LEU A 43 2.76 -0.81 17.11
C LEU A 43 1.86 -1.83 17.81
N PHE A 44 1.13 -2.62 17.03
CA PHE A 44 0.33 -3.75 17.54
C PHE A 44 1.25 -4.89 18.00
N GLU A 45 2.21 -5.24 17.14
CA GLU A 45 3.27 -6.21 17.41
C GLU A 45 4.62 -5.52 17.19
N PRO A 46 5.67 -5.86 17.96
CA PRO A 46 7.02 -5.37 17.70
C PRO A 46 7.44 -5.63 16.24
N LEU A 47 8.23 -4.73 15.66
CA LEU A 47 8.77 -4.94 14.31
C LEU A 47 9.55 -6.24 14.25
N SER A 48 9.21 -7.08 13.27
CA SER A 48 9.99 -8.29 12.98
C SER A 48 11.42 -7.89 12.56
N LYS A 49 12.40 -8.77 12.81
CA LYS A 49 13.79 -8.53 12.42
C LYS A 49 13.92 -8.24 10.91
N GLY A 50 13.14 -8.95 10.09
CA GLY A 50 13.11 -8.75 8.64
C GLY A 50 12.60 -7.37 8.26
N ASN A 51 11.47 -6.94 8.82
CA ASN A 51 10.86 -5.64 8.50
C ASN A 51 11.71 -4.48 9.04
N LEU A 52 12.32 -4.63 10.22
CA LEU A 52 13.27 -3.65 10.75
C LEU A 52 14.43 -3.43 9.78
N LEU A 53 14.97 -4.50 9.17
CA LEU A 53 16.02 -4.38 8.16
C LEU A 53 15.51 -3.70 6.87
N SER A 54 14.28 -3.99 6.43
CA SER A 54 13.67 -3.30 5.28
C SER A 54 13.62 -1.78 5.50
N TYR A 55 13.10 -1.32 6.63
CA TYR A 55 13.04 0.11 6.95
C TYR A 55 14.41 0.76 7.20
N GLN A 56 15.43 -0.03 7.57
CA GLN A 56 16.80 0.47 7.76
C GLN A 56 17.60 0.60 6.45
N LYS A 57 17.20 -0.10 5.38
CA LYS A 57 17.84 0.03 4.06
C LYS A 57 17.57 1.38 3.38
N GLY A 58 16.50 2.08 3.78
CA GLY A 58 16.26 3.47 3.40
C GLY A 58 17.15 4.44 4.19
N ASP A 59 16.68 5.68 4.41
CA ASP A 59 17.43 6.71 5.15
C ASP A 59 17.58 6.40 6.67
N GLY A 60 17.07 5.26 7.16
CA GLY A 60 17.14 4.81 8.56
C GLY A 60 16.31 5.62 9.57
N ASN A 61 15.86 6.82 9.19
CA ASN A 61 15.07 7.75 10.02
C ASN A 61 13.67 7.23 10.38
N GLU A 62 13.22 6.14 9.76
CA GLU A 62 11.92 5.53 10.08
C GLU A 62 11.94 4.87 11.47
N THR A 63 13.01 4.13 11.80
CA THR A 63 13.04 3.27 13.01
C THR A 63 14.07 3.69 14.05
N LYS A 64 15.03 4.56 13.70
CA LYS A 64 16.08 5.03 14.61
C LYS A 64 15.97 6.53 14.85
N ASP A 65 16.13 6.93 16.11
CA ASP A 65 16.29 8.33 16.46
C ASP A 65 17.61 8.86 15.88
N SER A 66 17.58 10.10 15.40
CA SER A 66 18.79 10.83 15.01
C SER A 66 19.31 11.65 16.19
N LYS A 67 20.45 12.34 15.99
CA LYS A 67 21.00 13.26 17.01
C LYS A 67 20.03 14.37 17.42
N THR A 68 19.09 14.73 16.55
CA THR A 68 18.22 15.91 16.74
C THR A 68 16.74 15.57 16.73
N ARG A 69 16.33 14.39 16.27
CA ARG A 69 14.93 14.03 16.09
C ARG A 69 14.64 12.58 16.46
N LEU A 70 13.44 12.35 16.98
CA LEU A 70 12.90 11.00 17.16
C LEU A 70 12.59 10.35 15.81
N ALA A 71 12.65 9.02 15.78
CA ALA A 71 12.30 8.18 14.65
C ALA A 71 10.89 8.50 14.15
N LYS A 72 10.67 8.50 12.84
CA LYS A 72 9.36 8.84 12.28
C LYS A 72 8.27 7.86 12.70
N MET A 73 8.57 6.57 12.86
CA MET A 73 7.61 5.58 13.38
C MET A 73 7.21 5.79 14.83
N LYS A 74 7.90 6.66 15.59
CA LYS A 74 7.43 7.06 16.92
C LYS A 74 6.32 8.11 16.85
N ALA A 75 6.12 8.78 15.71
CA ALA A 75 5.02 9.71 15.55
C ALA A 75 3.69 8.95 15.56
N LEU A 76 2.72 9.44 16.36
CA LEU A 76 1.38 8.87 16.45
C LEU A 76 0.69 8.77 15.08
N HIS A 77 0.97 9.73 14.20
CA HIS A 77 0.45 9.85 12.84
C HIS A 77 1.44 9.35 11.76
N SER A 78 2.31 8.41 12.11
CA SER A 78 3.26 7.79 11.17
C SER A 78 2.57 6.88 10.17
N SER A 79 2.76 7.16 8.88
CA SER A 79 2.31 6.31 7.78
C SER A 79 2.95 4.92 7.83
N SER A 80 4.25 4.85 8.13
CA SER A 80 4.96 3.58 8.28
C SER A 80 4.42 2.75 9.45
N ALA A 81 4.03 3.38 10.57
CA ALA A 81 3.45 2.66 11.70
C ALA A 81 2.06 2.08 11.38
N ILE A 82 1.17 2.84 10.72
CA ILE A 82 -0.15 2.31 10.31
C ILE A 82 -0.02 1.21 9.27
N VAL A 83 0.93 1.33 8.35
CA VAL A 83 1.26 0.27 7.37
C VAL A 83 1.72 -1.00 8.07
N VAL A 84 2.67 -0.91 9.01
CA VAL A 84 3.14 -2.07 9.78
C VAL A 84 2.01 -2.69 10.59
N ASN A 85 1.21 -1.88 11.28
CA ASN A 85 0.08 -2.38 12.05
C ASN A 85 -0.96 -3.07 11.18
N LEU A 86 -1.18 -2.62 9.94
CA LEU A 86 -2.16 -3.25 9.07
C LEU A 86 -1.63 -4.52 8.38
N PHE A 87 -0.34 -4.58 8.03
CA PHE A 87 0.15 -5.67 7.16
C PHE A 87 1.09 -6.67 7.84
N GLN A 88 1.86 -6.27 8.87
CA GLN A 88 2.83 -7.19 9.49
C GLN A 88 2.13 -8.37 10.16
N TYR A 89 0.99 -8.13 10.79
CA TYR A 89 0.19 -9.17 11.46
C TYR A 89 -0.12 -10.37 10.56
N TRP A 90 -0.20 -10.16 9.24
CA TRP A 90 -0.52 -11.18 8.24
C TRP A 90 0.70 -11.92 7.67
N GLN A 91 1.93 -11.50 8.00
CA GLN A 91 3.14 -12.22 7.58
C GLN A 91 3.19 -13.60 8.23
N GLY A 92 3.31 -14.64 7.40
CA GLY A 92 3.32 -16.03 7.86
C GLY A 92 1.92 -16.62 8.17
N LYS A 93 0.84 -15.87 7.91
CA LYS A 93 -0.56 -16.32 8.04
C LYS A 93 -1.23 -16.40 6.67
N ASP A 94 -2.49 -16.86 6.67
CA ASP A 94 -3.35 -16.70 5.50
C ASP A 94 -3.60 -15.21 5.23
N VAL A 95 -3.15 -14.72 4.08
CA VAL A 95 -3.32 -13.32 3.67
C VAL A 95 -4.68 -13.04 3.03
N CYS A 96 -5.53 -14.06 2.86
CA CYS A 96 -6.85 -13.91 2.26
C CYS A 96 -7.70 -12.82 2.95
N PRO A 97 -7.76 -12.72 4.30
CA PRO A 97 -8.54 -11.68 4.98
C PRO A 97 -8.13 -10.26 4.58
N ILE A 98 -6.83 -9.94 4.63
CA ILE A 98 -6.35 -8.60 4.29
C ILE A 98 -6.49 -8.29 2.80
N LEU A 99 -6.26 -9.26 1.91
CA LEU A 99 -6.50 -9.07 0.48
C LEU A 99 -7.98 -8.84 0.16
N ASN A 100 -8.89 -9.54 0.84
CA ASN A 100 -10.33 -9.37 0.66
C ASN A 100 -10.78 -8.00 1.19
N ALA A 101 -10.34 -7.63 2.39
CA ALA A 101 -10.63 -6.33 2.98
C ALA A 101 -10.16 -5.17 2.08
N CYS A 102 -9.00 -5.32 1.42
CA CYS A 102 -8.46 -4.41 0.42
C CYS A 102 -9.15 -4.47 -0.97
N LYS A 103 -10.18 -5.32 -1.16
CA LYS A 103 -10.86 -5.57 -2.44
C LYS A 103 -9.94 -6.11 -3.55
N LEU A 104 -8.85 -6.79 -3.18
CA LEU A 104 -7.88 -7.39 -4.12
C LEU A 104 -8.21 -8.85 -4.46
N THR A 105 -9.11 -9.48 -3.69
CA THR A 105 -9.66 -10.79 -3.99
C THR A 105 -11.12 -10.87 -3.54
N SER A 106 -11.93 -11.65 -4.25
CA SER A 106 -13.29 -12.03 -3.81
C SER A 106 -13.29 -13.29 -2.93
N ARG A 107 -12.13 -13.93 -2.78
CA ARG A 107 -11.98 -15.13 -1.97
C ARG A 107 -12.30 -14.84 -0.51
N THR A 108 -13.03 -15.75 0.13
CA THR A 108 -13.31 -15.70 1.57
C THR A 108 -12.65 -16.89 2.26
N THR A 109 -12.50 -16.79 3.59
CA THR A 109 -12.07 -17.90 4.46
C THR A 109 -13.23 -18.79 4.90
N LYS A 110 -14.47 -18.44 4.51
CA LYS A 110 -15.67 -19.19 4.89
C LYS A 110 -15.67 -20.56 4.21
N VAL A 111 -16.15 -21.56 4.94
CA VAL A 111 -16.36 -22.91 4.41
C VAL A 111 -17.43 -22.83 3.31
N GLY A 112 -17.03 -23.17 2.08
CA GLY A 112 -17.97 -23.38 0.98
C GLY A 112 -18.63 -24.75 1.12
N TYR A 113 -19.72 -24.99 0.39
CA TYR A 113 -20.34 -26.31 0.33
C TYR A 113 -20.52 -26.73 -1.12
N LEU A 114 -20.04 -27.92 -1.46
CA LEU A 114 -20.45 -28.62 -2.66
C LEU A 114 -21.77 -29.32 -2.36
N ILE A 115 -22.81 -28.99 -3.12
CA ILE A 115 -24.09 -29.68 -3.03
C ILE A 115 -24.11 -30.78 -4.08
N LYS A 116 -24.14 -32.04 -3.64
CA LYS A 116 -24.38 -33.19 -4.52
C LYS A 116 -25.86 -33.55 -4.51
N ASN A 117 -26.32 -34.22 -5.58
CA ASN A 117 -27.70 -34.67 -5.75
C ASN A 117 -28.73 -33.53 -5.60
N VAL A 118 -28.44 -32.41 -6.25
CA VAL A 118 -29.32 -31.22 -6.28
C VAL A 118 -30.70 -31.66 -6.80
N GLY A 119 -31.75 -31.46 -5.99
CA GLY A 119 -33.12 -31.87 -6.31
C GLY A 119 -33.59 -33.18 -5.66
N SER A 120 -32.73 -33.89 -4.93
CA SER A 120 -33.14 -35.03 -4.09
C SER A 120 -33.78 -34.58 -2.78
N VAL A 121 -34.52 -35.50 -2.12
CA VAL A 121 -35.17 -35.25 -0.81
C VAL A 121 -34.16 -34.95 0.31
N SER A 122 -32.89 -35.34 0.10
CA SER A 122 -31.79 -35.17 1.05
C SER A 122 -30.47 -34.90 0.30
N PRO A 123 -30.26 -33.66 -0.19
CA PRO A 123 -29.04 -33.31 -0.89
C PRO A 123 -27.84 -33.32 0.06
N GLU A 124 -26.75 -33.92 -0.38
CA GLU A 124 -25.52 -34.06 0.40
C GLU A 124 -24.71 -32.77 0.32
N LYS A 125 -24.33 -32.22 1.48
CA LYS A 125 -23.48 -31.03 1.59
C LYS A 125 -22.08 -31.43 2.02
N ILE A 126 -21.12 -31.27 1.12
CA ILE A 126 -19.71 -31.54 1.41
C ILE A 126 -19.00 -30.21 1.66
N PRO A 127 -18.42 -29.99 2.86
CA PRO A 127 -17.68 -28.77 3.13
C PRO A 127 -16.41 -28.70 2.27
N ILE A 128 -16.23 -27.57 1.59
CA ILE A 128 -14.99 -27.20 0.90
C ILE A 128 -14.32 -26.14 1.75
N ILE A 129 -13.20 -26.53 2.38
CA ILE A 129 -12.36 -25.62 3.14
C ILE A 129 -11.36 -24.98 2.18
N PRO A 130 -11.37 -23.65 1.99
CA PRO A 130 -10.41 -23.00 1.11
C PRO A 130 -8.98 -23.11 1.69
N SER A 131 -8.00 -23.58 0.91
CA SER A 131 -6.59 -23.63 1.35
C SER A 131 -5.99 -22.23 1.62
N PRO A 132 -5.26 -22.00 2.71
CA PRO A 132 -4.77 -20.66 3.05
C PRO A 132 -3.88 -20.07 1.94
N LEU A 133 -3.98 -18.76 1.72
CA LEU A 133 -3.09 -18.00 0.83
C LEU A 133 -1.89 -17.52 1.63
N ASN A 134 -0.76 -18.22 1.55
CA ASN A 134 0.46 -17.84 2.25
C ASN A 134 1.38 -17.05 1.31
N TYR A 135 0.93 -15.87 0.88
CA TYR A 135 1.71 -15.01 -0.01
C TYR A 135 2.73 -14.18 0.76
N GLU A 136 3.85 -13.89 0.10
CA GLU A 136 4.92 -13.10 0.69
C GLU A 136 4.52 -11.62 0.72
N ILE A 137 4.55 -11.03 1.91
CA ILE A 137 4.36 -9.58 2.14
C ILE A 137 5.73 -8.98 2.47
N LYS A 138 6.14 -7.95 1.73
CA LYS A 138 7.36 -7.18 1.98
C LYS A 138 7.05 -5.71 2.16
N PHE A 139 7.90 -5.01 2.90
CA PHE A 139 7.83 -3.58 3.14
C PHE A 139 9.01 -2.86 2.46
N GLU A 140 8.79 -1.61 2.04
CA GLU A 140 9.83 -0.73 1.50
C GLU A 140 10.60 -1.30 0.30
N GLU A 141 9.91 -2.01 -0.59
CA GLU A 141 10.54 -2.65 -1.74
C GLU A 141 10.77 -1.64 -2.87
N GLN A 142 11.96 -1.69 -3.47
CA GLN A 142 12.37 -0.78 -4.53
C GLN A 142 12.08 -1.37 -5.91
N PHE A 143 11.45 -0.58 -6.77
CA PHE A 143 11.23 -0.95 -8.16
C PHE A 143 11.99 -0.03 -9.09
N GLU A 144 13.13 -0.50 -9.60
CA GLU A 144 13.94 0.26 -10.52
C GLU A 144 13.18 0.59 -11.82
N ILE A 145 13.25 1.86 -12.25
CA ILE A 145 12.68 2.33 -13.51
C ILE A 145 13.73 2.30 -14.63
N SER A 146 14.99 2.67 -14.35
CA SER A 146 16.07 2.75 -15.33
C SER A 146 17.37 2.15 -14.78
N GLU A 147 18.14 1.52 -15.67
CA GLU A 147 19.48 1.01 -15.38
C GLU A 147 20.53 2.13 -15.38
N ASP A 148 20.24 3.27 -16.03
CA ASP A 148 21.10 4.44 -16.00
C ASP A 148 21.03 5.15 -14.64
N LYS A 149 21.93 4.75 -13.73
CA LYS A 149 22.05 5.33 -12.38
C LYS A 149 22.60 6.75 -12.37
N SER A 150 23.25 7.20 -13.44
CA SER A 150 23.70 8.59 -13.54
C SER A 150 22.51 9.54 -13.64
N GLN A 151 21.51 9.16 -14.42
CA GLN A 151 20.28 9.93 -14.56
C GLN A 151 19.24 9.54 -13.52
N PHE A 152 19.12 8.28 -13.13
CA PHE A 152 18.11 7.76 -12.20
C PHE A 152 18.75 7.07 -10.99
N PRO A 153 19.40 7.82 -10.09
CA PRO A 153 20.14 7.24 -8.96
C PRO A 153 19.23 6.58 -7.91
N HIS A 154 17.95 6.95 -7.87
CA HIS A 154 16.99 6.44 -6.88
C HIS A 154 15.85 5.71 -7.56
N SER A 155 15.50 4.54 -7.01
CA SER A 155 14.31 3.79 -7.38
C SER A 155 13.16 4.19 -6.45
N PRO A 156 11.91 4.24 -6.94
CA PRO A 156 10.75 4.40 -6.08
C PRO A 156 10.60 3.22 -5.10
N ASN A 157 10.39 3.53 -3.82
CA ASN A 157 10.02 2.57 -2.77
C ASN A 157 8.51 2.43 -2.72
N ILE A 158 7.98 1.22 -2.80
CA ILE A 158 6.57 0.93 -2.53
C ILE A 158 6.45 0.46 -1.08
N ASP A 159 5.51 1.05 -0.34
CA ASP A 159 5.37 0.82 1.11
C ASP A 159 5.12 -0.67 1.43
N VAL A 160 4.24 -1.33 0.68
CA VAL A 160 3.96 -2.77 0.81
C VAL A 160 3.89 -3.44 -0.55
N VAL A 161 4.49 -4.62 -0.65
CA VAL A 161 4.39 -5.50 -1.82
C VAL A 161 3.90 -6.87 -1.41
N ILE A 162 2.87 -7.36 -2.11
CA ILE A 162 2.36 -8.72 -1.96
C ILE A 162 2.59 -9.48 -3.26
N TYR A 163 3.40 -10.54 -3.19
CA TYR A 163 3.68 -11.38 -4.35
C TYR A 163 2.68 -12.53 -4.43
N THR A 164 1.81 -12.49 -5.44
CA THR A 164 0.93 -13.60 -5.78
C THR A 164 1.51 -14.39 -6.97
N PRO A 165 1.03 -15.62 -7.25
CA PRO A 165 1.50 -16.41 -8.39
C PRO A 165 1.35 -15.71 -9.74
N LEU A 166 0.31 -14.88 -9.91
CA LEU A 166 -0.04 -14.27 -11.21
C LEU A 166 0.08 -12.74 -11.23
N SER A 167 0.34 -12.12 -10.08
CA SER A 167 0.39 -10.66 -9.96
C SER A 167 1.36 -10.20 -8.87
N THR A 168 2.06 -9.09 -9.11
CA THR A 168 2.71 -8.30 -8.06
C THR A 168 1.76 -7.19 -7.63
N ILE A 169 1.33 -7.19 -6.38
CA ILE A 169 0.48 -6.14 -5.84
C ILE A 169 1.37 -5.15 -5.09
N GLY A 170 1.50 -3.94 -5.61
CA GLY A 170 2.10 -2.82 -4.89
C GLY A 170 1.03 -2.02 -4.17
N ILE A 171 1.29 -1.59 -2.95
CA ILE A 171 0.40 -0.76 -2.15
C ILE A 171 1.17 0.50 -1.75
N GLU A 172 0.68 1.65 -2.24
CA GLU A 172 1.14 2.96 -1.81
C GLU A 172 0.17 3.47 -0.74
N SER A 173 0.69 3.81 0.43
CA SER A 173 -0.07 4.18 1.61
C SER A 173 0.11 5.66 1.93
N LYS A 174 -1.00 6.38 2.15
CA LYS A 174 -1.00 7.74 2.67
C LYS A 174 -1.83 7.87 3.93
N PHE A 175 -1.26 8.49 4.97
CA PHE A 175 -1.96 8.77 6.20
C PHE A 175 -2.24 10.28 6.33
N THR A 176 -1.20 11.08 6.53
CA THR A 176 -1.33 12.53 6.77
C THR A 176 -0.82 13.40 5.62
N GLU A 177 -0.04 12.82 4.73
CA GLU A 177 0.65 13.50 3.65
C GLU A 177 -0.29 14.30 2.73
N PRO A 178 -1.46 13.75 2.31
CA PRO A 178 -2.36 14.47 1.40
C PRO A 178 -2.88 15.78 1.97
N TYR A 179 -2.96 15.88 3.30
CA TYR A 179 -3.53 17.03 4.02
C TYR A 179 -2.45 17.91 4.65
N SER A 180 -1.18 17.64 4.35
CA SER A 180 -0.07 18.43 4.85
C SER A 180 0.11 19.70 4.01
N SER A 181 0.73 20.73 4.59
CA SER A 181 1.08 21.95 3.85
C SER A 181 2.22 21.75 2.85
N ARG A 182 2.86 20.57 2.84
CA ARG A 182 3.94 20.25 1.91
C ARG A 182 3.34 19.92 0.55
N LYS A 183 3.66 20.75 -0.44
CA LYS A 183 3.33 20.45 -1.83
C LYS A 183 4.21 19.33 -2.35
N HIS A 184 3.62 18.39 -3.07
CA HIS A 184 4.39 17.46 -3.90
C HIS A 184 4.90 18.20 -5.15
N GLY A 185 6.05 17.74 -5.66
CA GLY A 185 6.57 18.23 -6.93
C GLY A 185 5.88 17.56 -8.10
N GLY A 186 6.18 18.04 -9.31
CA GLY A 186 5.79 17.35 -10.52
C GLY A 186 6.74 16.21 -10.91
N LEU A 187 6.43 15.56 -12.02
CA LEU A 187 7.32 14.54 -12.58
C LEU A 187 8.51 15.23 -13.25
N LYS A 188 9.74 14.81 -12.95
CA LYS A 188 10.93 15.44 -13.56
C LYS A 188 10.94 15.22 -15.08
N GLN A 189 11.33 16.25 -15.83
CA GLN A 189 11.33 16.26 -17.30
C GLN A 189 12.03 15.04 -17.95
N LYS A 190 13.15 14.58 -17.39
CA LYS A 190 13.85 13.36 -17.85
C LYS A 190 13.01 12.08 -17.90
N TYR A 191 11.93 11.98 -17.11
CA TYR A 191 11.00 10.85 -17.23
C TYR A 191 10.11 11.00 -18.46
N VAL A 192 9.65 12.21 -18.74
CA VAL A 192 8.76 12.53 -19.87
C VAL A 192 9.49 12.37 -21.21
N GLU A 193 10.75 12.81 -21.27
CA GLU A 193 11.58 12.82 -22.48
C GLU A 193 12.07 11.44 -22.90
N ASN A 194 12.08 10.45 -22.00
CA ASN A 194 12.52 9.10 -22.32
C ASN A 194 11.34 8.26 -22.85
N PRO A 195 11.23 8.00 -24.17
CA PRO A 195 10.05 7.35 -24.75
C PRO A 195 9.92 5.88 -24.32
N SER A 196 11.03 5.25 -23.92
CA SER A 196 11.05 3.83 -23.56
C SER A 196 10.18 3.50 -22.34
N PHE A 197 9.95 4.47 -21.45
CA PHE A 197 9.09 4.30 -20.27
C PHE A 197 7.60 4.23 -20.60
N TRP A 198 7.20 4.76 -21.75
CA TRP A 198 5.80 5.02 -22.06
C TRP A 198 5.17 4.01 -23.02
N ASN A 199 5.88 2.93 -23.34
CA ASN A 199 5.36 1.86 -24.20
C ASN A 199 4.08 1.25 -23.60
N GLY A 200 2.95 1.42 -24.32
CA GLY A 200 1.63 0.97 -23.89
C GLY A 200 0.98 1.84 -22.81
N LEU A 201 1.54 3.02 -22.50
CA LEU A 201 1.03 3.97 -21.49
C LEU A 201 0.79 5.39 -22.06
N PRO A 202 0.11 5.57 -23.20
CA PRO A 202 -0.04 6.88 -23.83
C PRO A 202 -0.80 7.89 -22.95
N ASN A 203 -1.84 7.49 -22.22
CA ASN A 203 -2.63 8.44 -21.42
C ASN A 203 -1.87 8.89 -20.17
N LEU A 204 -1.11 8.00 -19.53
CA LEU A 204 -0.22 8.34 -18.44
C LEU A 204 0.97 9.18 -18.92
N HIS A 205 1.42 9.01 -20.17
CA HIS A 205 2.45 9.89 -20.75
C HIS A 205 1.93 11.31 -20.96
N GLU A 206 0.71 11.47 -21.48
CA GLU A 206 0.08 12.80 -21.59
C GLU A 206 -0.10 13.44 -20.21
N LEU A 207 -0.59 12.69 -19.23
CA LEU A 207 -0.69 13.18 -17.85
C LEU A 207 0.69 13.60 -17.31
N ALA A 208 1.73 12.81 -17.57
CA ALA A 208 3.09 13.10 -17.15
C ALA A 208 3.65 14.40 -17.76
N LYS A 209 3.29 14.71 -19.02
CA LYS A 209 3.63 15.99 -19.66
C LYS A 209 2.94 17.16 -18.95
N GLU A 210 1.66 17.01 -18.62
CA GLU A 210 0.88 18.06 -17.95
C GLU A 210 1.40 18.41 -16.55
N ILE A 211 1.91 17.42 -15.80
CA ILE A 211 2.40 17.61 -14.42
C ILE A 211 3.92 17.78 -14.34
N SER A 212 4.62 17.98 -15.45
CA SER A 212 6.09 18.12 -15.51
C SER A 212 6.53 19.55 -15.83
N PRO A 213 7.58 20.09 -15.18
CA PRO A 213 8.29 19.53 -14.02
C PRO A 213 7.56 19.77 -12.69
N ASN A 214 6.50 20.59 -12.71
CA ASN A 214 5.73 20.99 -11.54
C ASN A 214 4.28 20.58 -11.70
N ASP A 215 3.72 19.96 -10.67
CA ASP A 215 2.30 19.62 -10.65
C ASP A 215 1.49 20.81 -10.13
N THR A 216 0.65 21.36 -11.00
CA THR A 216 -0.33 22.41 -10.67
C THR A 216 -1.77 21.91 -10.77
N LYS A 217 -1.94 20.64 -11.17
CA LYS A 217 -3.24 20.03 -11.47
C LYS A 217 -3.78 19.27 -10.28
N PHE A 218 -2.93 18.54 -9.56
CA PHE A 218 -3.29 17.80 -8.36
C PHE A 218 -2.72 18.50 -7.13
N GLN A 219 -3.57 18.69 -6.12
CA GLN A 219 -3.20 19.36 -4.89
C GLN A 219 -2.97 18.38 -3.73
N TYR A 220 -3.73 17.29 -3.69
CA TYR A 220 -3.77 16.34 -2.59
C TYR A 220 -3.15 14.98 -2.97
N LEU A 221 -3.18 14.62 -4.26
CA LEU A 221 -2.64 13.38 -4.78
C LEU A 221 -1.26 13.59 -5.43
N ASP A 222 -0.23 12.94 -4.89
CA ASP A 222 1.10 12.90 -5.52
C ASP A 222 1.10 11.96 -6.74
N VAL A 223 0.60 12.48 -7.87
CA VAL A 223 0.49 11.75 -9.13
C VAL A 223 1.87 11.38 -9.68
N ALA A 224 2.87 12.27 -9.52
CA ALA A 224 4.24 11.99 -9.94
C ALA A 224 4.80 10.74 -9.25
N GLN A 225 4.51 10.56 -7.96
CA GLN A 225 4.86 9.35 -7.23
C GLN A 225 4.16 8.10 -7.79
N LEU A 226 2.83 8.14 -8.00
CA LEU A 226 2.08 7.01 -8.54
C LEU A 226 2.57 6.60 -9.93
N ILE A 227 2.86 7.56 -10.81
CA ILE A 227 3.45 7.29 -12.13
C ILE A 227 4.78 6.56 -11.99
N LYS A 228 5.69 7.02 -11.12
CA LYS A 228 6.97 6.32 -10.88
C LYS A 228 6.76 4.87 -10.40
N HIS A 229 5.80 4.62 -9.51
CA HIS A 229 5.48 3.27 -9.07
C HIS A 229 4.96 2.39 -10.21
N ILE A 230 4.08 2.92 -11.06
CA ILE A 230 3.58 2.21 -12.25
C ILE A 230 4.73 1.86 -13.19
N LEU A 231 5.62 2.81 -13.48
CA LEU A 231 6.78 2.57 -14.36
C LEU A 231 7.70 1.47 -13.80
N GLY A 232 8.00 1.52 -12.50
CA GLY A 232 8.85 0.52 -11.83
C GLY A 232 8.21 -0.87 -11.81
N LEU A 233 6.93 -0.97 -11.42
CA LEU A 233 6.17 -2.22 -11.41
C LEU A 233 6.05 -2.81 -12.82
N LYS A 234 5.79 -1.98 -13.82
CA LYS A 234 5.73 -2.39 -15.22
C LYS A 234 7.06 -2.97 -15.70
N LYS A 235 8.19 -2.26 -15.49
CA LYS A 235 9.52 -2.78 -15.87
C LYS A 235 9.81 -4.12 -15.19
N HIS A 236 9.49 -4.25 -13.89
CA HIS A 236 9.66 -5.50 -13.16
C HIS A 236 8.81 -6.65 -13.75
N SER A 237 7.54 -6.38 -14.07
CA SER A 237 6.63 -7.34 -14.67
C SER A 237 7.08 -7.77 -16.07
N ASP A 238 7.51 -6.83 -16.90
CA ASP A 238 7.99 -7.07 -18.25
C ASP A 238 9.28 -7.91 -18.23
N LYS A 239 10.23 -7.58 -17.35
CA LYS A 239 11.48 -8.36 -17.15
C LYS A 239 11.17 -9.79 -16.73
N TYR A 240 10.25 -9.99 -15.79
CA TYR A 240 9.83 -11.32 -15.35
C TYR A 240 9.22 -12.13 -16.50
N ASN A 241 8.32 -11.52 -17.28
CA ASN A 241 7.65 -12.18 -18.39
C ASN A 241 8.59 -12.51 -19.55
N SER A 242 9.56 -11.65 -19.87
CA SER A 242 10.58 -11.94 -20.89
C SER A 242 11.44 -13.15 -20.50
N ASN A 243 11.82 -13.26 -19.23
CA ASN A 243 12.59 -14.41 -18.73
C ASN A 243 11.79 -15.72 -18.74
N LEU A 244 10.47 -15.65 -18.51
CA LEU A 244 9.59 -16.83 -18.65
C LEU A 244 9.53 -17.35 -20.09
N VAL A 245 9.41 -16.44 -21.06
CA VAL A 245 9.37 -16.80 -22.49
C VAL A 245 10.70 -17.45 -22.94
N GLN A 246 11.84 -16.96 -22.45
CA GLN A 246 13.14 -17.56 -22.76
C GLN A 246 13.33 -18.97 -22.16
N LYS A 247 12.78 -19.23 -20.97
CA LYS A 247 12.92 -20.54 -20.31
C LYS A 247 12.06 -21.65 -20.93
N HIS A 248 10.94 -21.29 -21.54
CA HIS A 248 10.06 -22.25 -22.22
C HIS A 248 10.31 -22.22 -23.73
N HIS A 249 11.30 -22.97 -24.20
CA HIS A 249 11.45 -23.26 -25.63
C HIS A 249 10.14 -23.87 -26.16
N PHE A 250 9.57 -23.24 -27.19
CA PHE A 250 8.36 -23.72 -27.86
C PHE A 250 8.64 -25.10 -28.47
N VAL A 251 8.09 -26.14 -27.88
CA VAL A 251 7.96 -27.44 -28.54
C VAL A 251 6.75 -27.34 -29.45
N GLU A 252 6.99 -27.44 -30.77
CA GLU A 252 5.98 -27.35 -31.81
C GLU A 252 4.82 -28.33 -31.51
N GLY A 253 3.58 -27.83 -31.49
CA GLY A 253 2.37 -28.66 -31.30
C GLY A 253 1.73 -28.67 -29.91
N LYS A 254 2.30 -28.04 -28.87
CA LYS A 254 1.61 -27.87 -27.56
C LYS A 254 1.35 -26.39 -27.25
N ARG A 255 0.07 -25.99 -27.21
CA ARG A 255 -0.35 -24.68 -26.66
C ARG A 255 -0.08 -24.67 -25.14
N ASN A 256 1.13 -24.30 -24.74
CA ASN A 256 1.39 -23.97 -23.34
C ASN A 256 0.74 -22.63 -23.03
N LEU A 257 -0.24 -22.62 -22.12
CA LEU A 257 -0.86 -21.39 -21.63
C LEU A 257 0.16 -20.65 -20.75
N ILE A 258 0.99 -19.79 -21.34
CA ILE A 258 1.95 -18.96 -20.58
C ILE A 258 1.15 -17.87 -19.87
N LEU A 259 0.92 -18.07 -18.58
CA LEU A 259 0.32 -17.07 -17.71
C LEU A 259 1.35 -15.98 -17.41
N LYS A 260 1.21 -14.84 -18.12
CA LYS A 260 2.01 -13.65 -17.83
C LYS A 260 1.69 -13.15 -16.43
N ARG A 261 2.75 -12.78 -15.69
CA ARG A 261 2.61 -12.05 -14.44
C ARG A 261 2.22 -10.62 -14.77
N ASN A 262 1.19 -10.13 -14.09
CA ASN A 262 0.77 -8.73 -14.17
C ASN A 262 1.17 -8.00 -12.88
N PHE A 263 0.78 -6.73 -12.78
CA PHE A 263 0.84 -6.00 -11.51
C PHE A 263 -0.50 -5.31 -11.22
N HIS A 264 -0.67 -4.93 -9.95
CA HIS A 264 -1.78 -4.13 -9.44
C HIS A 264 -1.19 -3.07 -8.51
N LEU A 265 -1.56 -1.80 -8.69
CA LEU A 265 -1.21 -0.73 -7.75
C LEU A 265 -2.45 -0.33 -6.94
N LEU A 266 -2.41 -0.55 -5.63
CA LEU A 266 -3.45 -0.11 -4.70
C LEU A 266 -3.00 1.18 -4.01
N TYR A 267 -3.83 2.21 -4.06
CA TYR A 267 -3.65 3.41 -3.26
C TYR A 267 -4.50 3.31 -1.98
N LEU A 268 -3.84 3.11 -0.85
CA LEU A 268 -4.46 3.01 0.46
C LEU A 268 -4.34 4.36 1.18
N TRP A 269 -5.45 4.97 1.55
CA TRP A 269 -5.43 6.33 2.08
C TRP A 269 -6.35 6.52 3.29
N TYR A 270 -6.05 7.50 4.13
CA TYR A 270 -6.88 7.78 5.30
C TYR A 270 -7.88 8.89 5.00
N ASP A 271 -9.17 8.59 5.06
CA ASP A 271 -10.20 9.59 4.74
C ASP A 271 -10.40 10.60 5.88
N VAL A 272 -10.70 11.85 5.52
CA VAL A 272 -11.00 12.93 6.47
C VAL A 272 -12.29 13.62 6.07
N ILE A 273 -13.12 13.94 7.06
CA ILE A 273 -14.41 14.60 6.82
C ILE A 273 -14.16 16.02 6.30
N GLY A 274 -14.89 16.40 5.25
CA GLY A 274 -14.92 17.77 4.74
C GLY A 274 -14.32 17.95 3.35
N LYS A 275 -14.00 19.19 3.01
CA LYS A 275 -13.61 19.60 1.64
C LYS A 275 -12.31 18.93 1.18
N GLU A 276 -11.33 18.76 2.08
CA GLU A 276 -10.03 18.19 1.72
C GLU A 276 -10.11 16.71 1.36
N GLY A 277 -10.79 15.89 2.18
CA GLY A 277 -11.04 14.48 1.85
C GLY A 277 -11.87 14.31 0.57
N SER A 278 -12.90 15.15 0.37
CA SER A 278 -13.69 15.14 -0.86
C SER A 278 -12.86 15.47 -2.11
N LYS A 279 -11.98 16.48 -2.04
CA LYS A 279 -11.09 16.84 -3.14
C LYS A 279 -10.04 15.76 -3.42
N HIS A 280 -9.41 15.24 -2.38
CA HIS A 280 -8.44 14.16 -2.50
C HIS A 280 -9.06 12.93 -3.17
N ARG A 281 -10.26 12.52 -2.74
CA ARG A 281 -11.02 11.44 -3.39
C ARG A 281 -11.26 11.70 -4.88
N LYS A 282 -11.68 12.90 -5.26
CA LYS A 282 -11.90 13.27 -6.68
C LYS A 282 -10.62 13.19 -7.50
N GLU A 283 -9.49 13.63 -6.95
CA GLU A 283 -8.18 13.53 -7.60
C GLU A 283 -7.76 12.06 -7.82
N ILE A 284 -8.00 11.20 -6.83
CA ILE A 284 -7.75 9.75 -6.94
C ILE A 284 -8.63 9.12 -8.04
N GLU A 285 -9.92 9.45 -8.06
CA GLU A 285 -10.86 8.94 -9.07
C GLU A 285 -10.46 9.41 -10.48
N GLN A 286 -10.04 10.68 -10.62
CA GLN A 286 -9.52 11.20 -11.88
C GLN A 286 -8.29 10.44 -12.35
N PHE A 287 -7.32 10.19 -11.47
CA PHE A 287 -6.13 9.41 -11.79
C PHE A 287 -6.49 7.97 -12.17
N ALA A 288 -7.42 7.34 -11.45
CA ALA A 288 -7.88 5.98 -11.72
C ALA A 288 -8.45 5.83 -13.13
N GLU A 289 -9.28 6.78 -13.57
CA GLU A 289 -9.84 6.77 -14.92
C GLU A 289 -8.76 6.96 -16.01
N ILE A 290 -7.70 7.72 -15.74
CA ILE A 290 -6.56 7.85 -16.67
C ILE A 290 -5.78 6.54 -16.74
N ALA A 291 -5.41 5.96 -15.59
CA ALA A 291 -4.67 4.70 -15.53
C ALA A 291 -5.42 3.54 -16.21
N LYS A 292 -6.75 3.51 -16.06
CA LYS A 292 -7.64 2.52 -16.70
C LYS A 292 -7.58 2.56 -18.23
N LYS A 293 -7.45 3.74 -18.84
CA LYS A 293 -7.33 3.88 -20.31
C LYS A 293 -6.07 3.20 -20.86
N ASP A 294 -5.03 3.08 -20.03
CA ASP A 294 -3.79 2.37 -20.35
C ASP A 294 -3.79 0.90 -19.87
N ASN A 295 -4.97 0.36 -19.51
CA ASN A 295 -5.14 -0.98 -18.95
C ASN A 295 -4.33 -1.26 -17.67
N ILE A 296 -3.99 -0.21 -16.91
CA ILE A 296 -3.34 -0.37 -15.62
C ILE A 296 -4.37 -0.74 -14.56
N LYS A 297 -4.10 -1.84 -13.84
CA LYS A 297 -4.88 -2.23 -12.65
C LYS A 297 -4.51 -1.31 -11.48
N PHE A 298 -5.18 -0.17 -11.42
CA PHE A 298 -5.13 0.74 -10.29
C PHE A 298 -6.45 0.67 -9.52
N SER A 299 -6.36 0.58 -8.19
CA SER A 299 -7.54 0.74 -7.33
C SER A 299 -7.18 1.59 -6.12
N HIS A 300 -8.19 2.07 -5.41
CA HIS A 300 -8.01 2.77 -4.16
C HIS A 300 -9.02 2.29 -3.12
N ILE A 301 -8.64 2.38 -1.85
CA ILE A 301 -9.52 2.09 -0.72
C ILE A 301 -9.05 2.90 0.49
N THR A 302 -9.97 3.21 1.40
CA THR A 302 -9.59 3.89 2.63
C THR A 302 -9.13 2.91 3.71
N TYR A 303 -8.24 3.35 4.60
CA TYR A 303 -7.91 2.62 5.83
C TYR A 303 -9.17 2.25 6.62
N GLN A 304 -10.12 3.19 6.69
CA GLN A 304 -11.37 2.99 7.41
C GLN A 304 -12.21 1.86 6.83
N GLU A 305 -12.34 1.79 5.51
CA GLU A 305 -13.04 0.70 4.82
C GLU A 305 -12.35 -0.65 5.06
N VAL A 306 -11.02 -0.71 5.00
CA VAL A 306 -10.27 -1.96 5.22
C VAL A 306 -10.48 -2.45 6.65
N ILE A 307 -10.31 -1.58 7.65
CA ILE A 307 -10.46 -1.94 9.06
C ILE A 307 -11.89 -2.36 9.37
N ALA A 308 -12.89 -1.61 8.90
CA ALA A 308 -14.30 -1.97 9.09
C ALA A 308 -14.65 -3.32 8.46
N ARG A 309 -14.07 -3.65 7.30
CA ARG A 309 -14.25 -4.96 6.65
C ARG A 309 -13.58 -6.09 7.43
N LEU A 310 -12.36 -5.89 7.91
CA LEU A 310 -11.68 -6.87 8.77
C LEU A 310 -12.51 -7.14 10.02
N SER A 311 -12.93 -6.10 10.75
CA SER A 311 -13.73 -6.24 11.97
C SER A 311 -15.14 -6.82 11.72
N LYS A 312 -15.68 -6.72 10.51
CA LYS A 312 -17.00 -7.28 10.16
C LYS A 312 -16.94 -8.71 9.65
N GLU A 313 -15.96 -9.03 8.82
CA GLU A 313 -15.93 -10.28 8.06
C GLU A 313 -14.88 -11.28 8.56
N PHE A 314 -13.88 -10.80 9.31
CA PHE A 314 -12.70 -11.58 9.72
C PHE A 314 -12.34 -11.37 11.21
N TYR A 315 -13.32 -11.01 12.05
CA TYR A 315 -13.12 -10.76 13.48
C TYR A 315 -12.73 -12.03 14.24
N ASP A 316 -13.45 -13.12 14.03
CA ASP A 316 -13.23 -14.38 14.73
C ASP A 316 -11.80 -14.89 14.47
N ASN A 317 -11.08 -15.22 15.55
CA ASN A 317 -9.66 -15.56 15.59
C ASN A 317 -8.67 -14.40 15.35
N ASN A 318 -9.16 -13.15 15.22
CA ASN A 318 -8.35 -11.94 15.07
C ASN A 318 -8.83 -10.80 15.99
N GLU A 319 -9.49 -11.13 17.09
CA GLU A 319 -10.26 -10.20 17.92
C GLU A 319 -9.38 -9.07 18.45
N ALA A 320 -8.27 -9.41 19.13
CA ALA A 320 -7.35 -8.43 19.70
C ALA A 320 -6.73 -7.50 18.63
N TYR A 321 -6.51 -8.03 17.42
CA TYR A 321 -5.98 -7.28 16.30
C TYR A 321 -7.01 -6.31 15.71
N CYS A 322 -8.23 -6.79 15.46
CA CYS A 322 -9.34 -5.96 14.99
C CYS A 322 -9.73 -4.90 16.00
N ASP A 323 -9.76 -5.23 17.30
CA ASP A 323 -10.03 -4.30 18.39
C ASP A 323 -8.96 -3.21 18.44
N TYR A 324 -7.68 -3.57 18.32
CA TYR A 324 -6.58 -2.62 18.26
C TYR A 324 -6.72 -1.64 17.09
N LEU A 325 -6.94 -2.15 15.87
CA LEU A 325 -7.07 -1.30 14.69
C LEU A 325 -8.29 -0.39 14.78
N THR A 326 -9.40 -0.91 15.29
CA THR A 326 -10.65 -0.17 15.47
C THR A 326 -10.47 0.95 16.50
N ASP A 327 -9.99 0.64 17.71
CA ASP A 327 -9.78 1.65 18.75
C ASP A 327 -8.75 2.71 18.35
N ARG A 328 -7.74 2.33 17.55
CA ARG A 328 -6.67 3.24 17.16
C ARG A 328 -7.01 4.13 15.96
N TYR A 329 -7.60 3.55 14.92
CA TYR A 329 -7.70 4.21 13.62
C TYR A 329 -9.14 4.51 13.18
N LEU A 330 -10.16 3.90 13.79
CA LEU A 330 -11.57 4.26 13.62
C LEU A 330 -12.05 5.19 14.74
#